data_AF-A0A921DWH8-F1
#
_entry.id   AF-A0A921DWH8-F1
#
_cell.length_a   1.000
_cell.length_b   1.000
_cell.length_c   1.000
_cell.angle_alpha   90.00
_cell.angle_beta   90.00
_cell.angle_gamma   90.00
#
_symmetry.space_group_name_H-M   'P 1'
#
loop_
_entity.id
_entity.type
_entity.pdbx_description
1 polymer ?
#
loop_
_entity_poly.entity_id
_entity_poly.type
_entity_poly.pdbx_seq_one_letter_code
_entity_poly.pdbx_strand_id
1 'polypeptide(L)'
;VELVGGVIDTLEKFHRQAVGMTDEDHYINTGCLVINLANWRRDNVLQQMVDYVIAQKGNVPHLDKQVVNAVLKEKLTVLPPKWNVLTPMFLFSSKKITSFYELKHYYSDTELVEAIQQPRIIHYTPGIVGRPWMKNCQHPRTTDYLQARQKSGFPLVQAEDDRTKNARRLEQIYQTFGEWGYFTTLRVINLLKPERTYSS
;
A
#
# COMPACT_ATOMS: atom_id res chain seq x y z
N VAL A 1 6.52 14.91 19.35
CA VAL A 1 6.33 15.86 18.23
C VAL A 1 6.18 15.05 16.97
N GLU A 2 5.06 15.21 16.27
CA GLU A 2 4.76 14.49 15.04
C GLU A 2 5.63 15.00 13.88
N LEU A 3 6.23 14.07 13.13
CA LEU A 3 7.10 14.38 12.00
C LEU A 3 6.42 14.11 10.66
N VAL A 4 5.56 13.09 10.60
CA VAL A 4 4.93 12.67 9.34
C VAL A 4 3.54 12.11 9.59
N GLY A 5 2.58 12.44 8.73
CA GLY A 5 1.26 11.85 8.68
C GLY A 5 1.08 11.03 7.41
N GLY A 6 0.45 9.86 7.51
CA GLY A 6 0.10 9.04 6.34
C GLY A 6 -1.03 8.06 6.64
N VAL A 7 -1.56 7.44 5.58
CA VAL A 7 -2.60 6.40 5.68
C VAL A 7 -1.94 5.04 5.84
N ILE A 8 -2.51 4.15 6.67
CA ILE A 8 -1.97 2.81 6.91
C ILE A 8 -1.91 2.02 5.60
N ASP A 9 -0.75 1.43 5.32
CA ASP A 9 -0.50 0.60 4.14
C ASP A 9 -0.89 -0.87 4.39
N THR A 10 -1.14 -1.60 3.32
CA THR A 10 -1.44 -3.03 3.33
C THR A 10 -0.20 -3.82 2.93
N LEU A 11 0.81 -3.83 3.81
CA LEU A 11 2.06 -4.57 3.63
C LEU A 11 2.00 -5.91 4.40
N GLU A 12 2.65 -6.98 3.92
CA GLU A 12 2.69 -8.26 4.63
C GLU A 12 3.48 -8.15 5.97
N LYS A 13 3.08 -8.91 7.00
CA LYS A 13 3.64 -8.83 8.36
C LYS A 13 5.16 -9.00 8.41
N PHE A 14 5.69 -9.98 7.67
CA PHE A 14 7.12 -10.28 7.67
C PHE A 14 7.97 -9.07 7.23
N HIS A 15 7.46 -8.24 6.32
CA HIS A 15 8.16 -7.04 5.88
C HIS A 15 8.19 -5.93 6.94
N ARG A 16 7.13 -5.82 7.75
CA ARG A 16 7.11 -4.88 8.89
C ARG A 16 8.07 -5.34 9.99
N GLN A 17 8.06 -6.63 10.29
CA GLN A 17 8.97 -7.19 11.30
C GLN A 17 10.44 -7.10 10.90
N ALA A 18 10.75 -7.27 9.61
CA ALA A 18 12.11 -7.12 9.07
C ALA A 18 12.70 -5.72 9.30
N VAL A 19 11.88 -4.70 9.56
CA VAL A 19 12.32 -3.33 9.85
C VAL A 19 12.24 -2.97 11.33
N GLY A 20 12.08 -3.97 12.21
CA GLY A 20 12.03 -3.78 13.66
C GLY A 20 10.72 -3.17 14.15
N MET A 21 9.63 -3.32 13.39
CA MET A 21 8.29 -2.90 13.81
C MET A 21 7.55 -4.05 14.49
N THR A 22 6.78 -3.69 15.51
CA THR A 22 5.89 -4.57 16.27
C THR A 22 4.48 -4.52 15.71
N ASP A 23 3.60 -5.40 16.19
CA ASP A 23 2.19 -5.39 15.79
C ASP A 23 1.42 -4.17 16.31
N GLU A 24 2.00 -3.40 17.24
CA GLU A 24 1.44 -2.11 17.71
C GLU A 24 1.82 -0.94 16.80
N ASP A 25 2.90 -1.07 16.03
CA ASP A 25 3.38 0.02 15.18
C ASP A 25 2.53 0.15 13.93
N HIS A 26 2.20 1.39 13.57
CA HIS A 26 1.53 1.69 12.31
C HIS A 26 2.54 1.78 11.17
N TYR A 27 2.24 1.14 10.04
CA TYR A 27 3.03 1.25 8.82
C TYR A 27 2.24 2.05 7.78
N ILE A 28 2.72 3.24 7.42
CA ILE A 28 2.04 4.16 6.50
C ILE A 28 2.53 4.02 5.06
N ASN A 29 1.64 4.27 4.11
CA ASN A 29 1.96 4.33 2.69
C ASN A 29 2.65 5.66 2.36
N THR A 30 3.85 5.62 1.77
CA THR A 30 4.63 6.82 1.42
C THR A 30 4.20 7.52 0.13
N GLY A 31 3.19 7.01 -0.59
CA GLY A 31 2.68 7.66 -1.80
C GLY A 31 1.94 8.98 -1.54
N CYS A 32 1.48 9.21 -0.32
CA CYS A 32 0.91 10.49 0.11
C CYS A 32 1.24 10.73 1.59
N LEU A 33 2.01 11.79 1.85
CA LEU A 33 2.50 12.14 3.18
C LEU A 33 2.20 13.60 3.50
N VAL A 34 1.85 13.86 4.76
CA VAL A 34 1.86 15.22 5.33
C VAL A 34 3.13 15.34 6.17
N ILE A 35 4.05 16.21 5.75
CA ILE A 35 5.38 16.28 6.35
C ILE A 35 5.54 17.59 7.13
N ASN A 36 5.96 17.48 8.40
CA ASN A 36 6.37 18.65 9.16
C ASN A 36 7.82 19.03 8.82
N LEU A 37 7.98 19.80 7.75
CA LEU A 37 9.29 20.17 7.21
C LEU A 37 10.16 20.97 8.19
N ALA A 38 9.55 21.78 9.07
CA ALA A 38 10.29 22.51 10.09
C ALA A 38 10.95 21.55 11.09
N ASN A 39 10.18 20.58 11.58
CA ASN A 39 10.71 19.58 12.49
C ASN A 39 11.67 18.59 11.79
N TRP A 40 11.44 18.25 10.52
CA TRP A 40 12.38 17.41 9.77
C TRP A 40 13.77 18.04 9.66
N ARG A 41 13.83 19.36 9.39
CA ARG A 41 15.08 20.11 9.36
C ARG A 41 15.72 20.22 10.75
N ARG A 42 14.91 20.57 11.76
CA ARG A 42 15.39 20.71 13.15
C ARG A 42 15.95 19.40 13.72
N ASP A 43 15.28 18.28 13.43
CA ASP A 43 15.63 16.97 13.97
C ASP A 43 16.62 16.21 13.06
N ASN A 44 17.12 16.80 11.97
CA ASN A 44 18.01 16.16 11.00
C ASN A 44 17.48 14.81 10.47
N VAL A 45 16.17 14.74 10.16
CA VAL A 45 15.50 13.49 9.74
C VAL A 45 16.16 12.87 8.50
N LEU A 46 16.60 13.69 7.55
CA LEU A 46 17.31 13.19 6.36
C LEU A 46 18.58 12.42 6.75
N GLN A 47 19.36 12.94 7.70
CA GLN A 47 20.58 12.26 8.14
C GLN A 47 20.24 10.94 8.82
N GLN A 48 19.21 10.90 9.67
CA GLN A 48 18.75 9.65 10.29
C GLN A 48 18.32 8.60 9.25
N MET A 49 17.67 9.02 8.16
CA MET A 49 17.31 8.15 7.04
C MET A 49 18.55 7.63 6.29
N VAL A 50 19.54 8.48 6.04
CA VAL A 50 20.82 8.08 5.43
C VAL A 50 21.56 7.09 6.33
N ASP A 51 21.68 7.39 7.62
CA ASP A 51 22.33 6.54 8.61
C ASP A 51 21.64 5.17 8.71
N TYR A 52 20.31 5.14 8.64
CA TYR A 52 19.56 3.89 8.58
C TYR A 52 19.91 3.06 7.33
N VAL A 53 19.94 3.65 6.15
CA VAL A 53 20.30 2.94 4.90
C VAL A 53 21.73 2.39 4.97
N ILE A 54 22.67 3.16 5.52
CA ILE A 54 24.05 2.72 5.74
C ILE A 54 24.10 1.55 6.73
N ALA A 55 23.36 1.65 7.85
CA ALA A 55 23.28 0.58 8.85
C ALA A 55 22.68 -0.71 8.28
N GLN A 56 21.74 -0.60 7.33
CA GLN A 56 21.19 -1.74 6.58
C GLN A 56 22.10 -2.22 5.43
N LYS A 57 23.30 -1.64 5.25
CA LYS A 57 24.21 -1.93 4.13
C LYS A 57 23.53 -1.81 2.76
N GLY A 58 22.58 -0.88 2.64
CA GLY A 58 21.77 -0.70 1.43
C GLY A 58 20.66 -1.73 1.22
N ASN A 59 20.46 -2.68 2.14
CA ASN A 59 19.36 -3.66 2.08
C ASN A 59 18.03 -3.03 2.50
N VAL A 60 17.45 -2.24 1.59
CA VAL A 60 16.15 -1.57 1.76
C VAL A 60 15.18 -1.96 0.63
N PRO A 61 14.67 -3.20 0.63
CA PRO A 61 13.82 -3.77 -0.42
C PRO A 61 12.54 -2.97 -0.72
N HIS A 62 12.01 -2.23 0.27
CA HIS A 62 10.85 -1.33 0.07
C HIS A 62 11.24 0.14 -0.03
N LEU A 63 12.52 0.41 -0.31
CA LEU A 63 13.08 1.73 -0.59
C LEU A 63 12.65 2.77 0.46
N ASP A 64 12.15 3.92 0.01
CA ASP A 64 11.68 5.03 0.82
C ASP A 64 10.63 4.61 1.85
N LYS A 65 9.73 3.69 1.47
CA LYS A 65 8.64 3.24 2.34
C LYS A 65 9.16 2.55 3.60
N GLN A 66 10.16 1.69 3.44
CA GLN A 66 10.83 1.05 4.58
C GLN A 66 11.58 2.07 5.43
N VAL A 67 12.35 2.96 4.81
CA VAL A 67 13.19 3.92 5.52
C VAL A 67 12.33 4.88 6.35
N VAL A 68 11.26 5.44 5.77
CA VAL A 68 10.35 6.35 6.47
C VAL A 68 9.71 5.67 7.68
N ASN A 69 9.16 4.47 7.50
CA ASN A 69 8.48 3.77 8.59
C ASN A 69 9.44 3.30 9.67
N ALA A 70 10.64 2.82 9.31
CA ALA A 70 11.63 2.37 10.29
C ALA A 70 12.16 3.52 11.16
N VAL A 71 12.47 4.66 10.54
CA VAL A 71 13.07 5.82 11.21
C VAL A 71 12.02 6.63 12.00
N LEU A 72 10.78 6.70 11.50
CA LEU A 72 9.76 7.61 12.04
C LEU A 72 8.59 6.91 12.75
N LYS A 73 8.63 5.59 12.98
CA LYS A 73 7.53 4.82 13.60
C LYS A 73 6.94 5.45 14.87
N GLU A 74 7.77 6.02 15.74
CA GLU A 74 7.34 6.62 17.02
C GLU A 74 6.85 8.08 16.88
N LYS A 75 7.04 8.69 15.70
CA LYS A 75 6.73 10.10 15.43
C LYS A 75 5.78 10.26 14.24
N LEU A 76 5.04 9.21 13.91
CA LEU A 76 4.07 9.21 12.83
C LEU A 76 2.64 9.41 13.34
N THR A 77 1.80 9.93 12.46
CA THR A 77 0.36 10.13 12.68
C THR A 77 -0.43 9.40 11.61
N VAL A 78 -1.43 8.62 12.03
CA VAL A 78 -2.34 7.96 11.10
C VAL A 78 -3.37 8.97 10.62
N LEU A 79 -3.48 9.13 9.29
CA LEU A 79 -4.48 9.98 8.66
C LEU A 79 -5.75 9.19 8.30
N PRO A 80 -6.91 9.86 8.16
CA PRO A 80 -8.12 9.24 7.63
C PRO A 80 -7.89 8.65 6.22
N PRO A 81 -8.47 7.48 5.89
CA PRO A 81 -8.13 6.75 4.67
C PRO A 81 -8.50 7.52 3.39
N LYS A 82 -9.49 8.43 3.43
CA LYS A 82 -9.89 9.28 2.30
C LYS A 82 -8.76 10.12 1.70
N TRP A 83 -7.69 10.37 2.44
CA TRP A 83 -6.52 11.13 1.99
C TRP A 83 -5.50 10.30 1.20
N ASN A 84 -5.65 8.99 1.12
CA ASN A 84 -4.81 8.11 0.31
C ASN A 84 -5.52 6.74 0.17
N VAL A 85 -6.62 6.69 -0.59
CA VAL A 85 -7.43 5.48 -0.71
C VAL A 85 -6.71 4.49 -1.61
N LEU A 86 -6.21 3.41 -1.03
CA LEU A 86 -5.43 2.37 -1.72
C LEU A 86 -6.35 1.37 -2.42
N THR A 87 -5.86 0.73 -3.48
CA THR A 87 -6.64 -0.25 -4.26
C THR A 87 -7.29 -1.36 -3.40
N PRO A 88 -6.62 -1.98 -2.41
CA PRO A 88 -7.26 -3.00 -1.56
C PRO A 88 -8.50 -2.50 -0.80
N MET A 89 -8.56 -1.21 -0.44
CA MET A 89 -9.70 -0.61 0.26
C MET A 89 -10.96 -0.54 -0.62
N PHE A 90 -10.80 -0.51 -1.95
CA PHE A 90 -11.93 -0.59 -2.89
C PHE A 90 -12.42 -2.02 -3.12
N LEU A 91 -11.59 -3.02 -2.83
CA LEU A 91 -11.83 -4.41 -3.23
C LEU A 91 -12.27 -5.31 -2.08
N PHE A 92 -11.91 -4.96 -0.84
CA PHE A 92 -12.05 -5.84 0.31
C PHE A 92 -12.51 -5.06 1.54
N SER A 93 -13.28 -5.73 2.41
CA SER A 93 -13.62 -5.20 3.74
C SER A 93 -12.38 -5.07 4.64
N SER A 94 -12.48 -4.21 5.65
CA SER A 94 -11.47 -4.05 6.70
C SER A 94 -11.10 -5.39 7.32
N LYS A 95 -12.09 -6.22 7.64
CA LYS A 95 -11.87 -7.57 8.21
C LYS A 95 -11.01 -8.46 7.31
N LYS A 96 -11.20 -8.38 5.99
CA LYS A 96 -10.42 -9.17 5.03
C LYS A 96 -9.00 -8.64 4.91
N ILE A 97 -8.83 -7.32 4.84
CA ILE A 97 -7.51 -6.68 4.79
C ILE A 97 -6.72 -7.01 6.06
N THR A 98 -7.30 -6.77 7.23
CA THR A 98 -6.66 -7.05 8.52
C THR A 98 -6.30 -8.53 8.70
N SER A 99 -7.21 -9.44 8.32
CA SER A 99 -6.92 -10.88 8.40
C SER A 99 -5.83 -11.33 7.42
N PHE A 100 -5.75 -10.75 6.23
CA PHE A 100 -4.78 -11.19 5.21
C PHE A 100 -3.39 -10.60 5.45
N TYR A 101 -3.30 -9.33 5.82
CA TYR A 101 -2.03 -8.63 6.08
C TYR A 101 -1.59 -8.68 7.56
N GLU A 102 -2.37 -9.40 8.39
CA GLU A 102 -2.18 -9.56 9.83
C GLU A 102 -1.98 -8.20 10.53
N LEU A 103 -2.90 -7.26 10.26
CA LEU A 103 -2.87 -5.91 10.84
C LEU A 103 -3.69 -5.92 12.13
N LYS A 104 -3.05 -5.62 13.26
CA LYS A 104 -3.74 -5.48 14.55
C LYS A 104 -4.59 -4.21 14.61
N HIS A 105 -4.06 -3.12 14.07
CA HIS A 105 -4.71 -1.82 14.04
C HIS A 105 -4.92 -1.35 12.60
N TYR A 106 -6.17 -1.14 12.21
CA TYR A 106 -6.56 -0.67 10.88
C TYR A 106 -7.89 0.08 10.96
N TYR A 107 -8.29 0.71 9.86
CA TYR A 107 -9.56 1.43 9.73
C TYR A 107 -10.75 0.48 9.83
N SER A 108 -11.87 0.93 10.39
CA SER A 108 -13.15 0.22 10.39
C SER A 108 -13.79 0.15 9.00
N ASP A 109 -14.74 -0.76 8.80
CA ASP A 109 -15.51 -0.83 7.55
C ASP A 109 -16.26 0.48 7.27
N THR A 110 -16.77 1.15 8.31
CA THR A 110 -17.44 2.45 8.17
C THR A 110 -16.48 3.51 7.62
N GLU A 111 -15.28 3.64 8.18
CA GLU A 111 -14.27 4.58 7.69
C GLU A 111 -13.83 4.29 6.24
N LEU A 112 -13.70 3.00 5.88
CA LEU A 112 -13.37 2.60 4.52
C LEU A 112 -14.52 2.94 3.56
N VAL A 113 -15.77 2.64 3.92
CA VAL A 113 -16.96 2.98 3.12
C VAL A 113 -17.05 4.49 2.86
N GLU A 114 -16.87 5.30 3.90
CA GLU A 114 -16.83 6.76 3.76
C GLU A 114 -15.70 7.21 2.81
N ALA A 115 -14.51 6.64 2.96
CA ALA A 115 -13.36 6.97 2.13
C ALA A 115 -13.53 6.58 0.66
N ILE A 116 -14.12 5.42 0.35
CA ILE A 116 -14.36 5.01 -1.04
C ILE A 116 -15.52 5.78 -1.67
N GLN A 117 -16.51 6.23 -0.89
CA GLN A 117 -17.61 7.04 -1.40
C GLN A 117 -17.17 8.47 -1.72
N GLN A 118 -16.33 9.07 -0.88
CA GLN A 118 -15.88 10.46 -1.01
C GLN A 118 -14.35 10.57 -0.88
N PRO A 119 -13.56 9.95 -1.79
CA PRO A 119 -12.11 10.03 -1.73
C PRO A 119 -11.64 11.45 -2.01
N ARG A 120 -10.60 11.89 -1.29
CA ARG A 120 -9.85 13.10 -1.62
C ARG A 120 -8.69 12.80 -2.55
N ILE A 121 -8.03 11.66 -2.33
CA ILE A 121 -6.95 11.16 -3.17
C ILE A 121 -7.16 9.66 -3.37
N ILE A 122 -7.18 9.24 -4.63
CA ILE A 122 -7.20 7.82 -5.03
C ILE A 122 -5.78 7.44 -5.43
N HIS A 123 -5.23 6.44 -4.76
CA HIS A 123 -3.90 5.91 -5.08
C HIS A 123 -4.05 4.54 -5.72
N TYR A 124 -3.82 4.49 -7.03
CA TYR A 124 -3.82 3.27 -7.83
C TYR A 124 -2.55 2.42 -7.57
N THR A 125 -2.44 1.92 -6.34
CA THR A 125 -1.40 1.00 -5.91
C THR A 125 -1.44 -0.29 -6.72
N PRO A 126 -0.30 -0.97 -6.94
CA PRO A 126 -0.30 -2.31 -7.51
C PRO A 126 -1.25 -3.24 -6.75
N GLY A 127 -2.00 -4.05 -7.47
CA GLY A 127 -2.93 -5.00 -6.88
C GLY A 127 -3.37 -6.06 -7.89
N ILE A 128 -4.46 -6.75 -7.56
CA ILE A 128 -5.05 -7.77 -8.45
C ILE A 128 -5.77 -7.18 -9.65
N VAL A 129 -6.18 -5.93 -9.57
CA VAL A 129 -6.72 -5.18 -10.69
C VAL A 129 -5.56 -4.37 -11.26
N GLY A 130 -5.44 -4.33 -12.59
CA GLY A 130 -4.37 -3.60 -13.26
C GLY A 130 -4.36 -2.11 -12.90
N ARG A 131 -3.42 -1.35 -13.46
CA ARG A 131 -3.43 0.11 -13.31
C ARG A 131 -4.42 0.73 -14.28
N PRO A 132 -5.03 1.89 -13.98
CA PRO A 132 -6.14 2.43 -14.77
C PRO A 132 -5.72 2.92 -16.17
N TRP A 133 -4.43 3.08 -16.44
CA TRP A 133 -3.90 3.34 -17.79
C TRP A 133 -3.62 2.07 -18.60
N MET A 134 -3.86 0.88 -18.04
CA MET A 134 -3.76 -0.38 -18.76
C MET A 134 -5.09 -0.74 -19.41
N LYS A 135 -5.04 -1.44 -20.55
CA LYS A 135 -6.22 -2.02 -21.18
C LYS A 135 -6.92 -3.00 -20.24
N ASN A 136 -8.26 -3.01 -20.28
CA ASN A 136 -9.11 -3.92 -19.51
C ASN A 136 -8.89 -3.89 -17.97
N CYS A 137 -8.37 -2.78 -17.43
CA CYS A 137 -8.23 -2.60 -15.98
C CYS A 137 -9.58 -2.73 -15.28
N GLN A 138 -9.64 -3.58 -14.25
CA GLN A 138 -10.84 -3.83 -13.45
C GLN A 138 -10.93 -2.99 -12.17
N HIS A 139 -10.11 -1.94 -12.03
CA HIS A 139 -10.16 -1.10 -10.83
C HIS A 139 -11.51 -0.36 -10.77
N PRO A 140 -12.25 -0.35 -9.63
CA PRO A 140 -13.59 0.26 -9.55
C PRO A 140 -13.64 1.74 -9.92
N ARG A 141 -12.50 2.44 -9.79
CA ARG A 141 -12.33 3.88 -10.10
C ARG A 141 -11.61 4.19 -11.41
N THR A 142 -11.47 3.22 -12.32
CA THR A 142 -10.79 3.43 -13.61
C THR A 142 -11.36 4.63 -14.39
N THR A 143 -12.68 4.80 -14.37
CA THR A 143 -13.35 5.93 -15.03
C THR A 143 -12.86 7.30 -14.54
N ASP A 144 -12.59 7.45 -13.24
CA ASP A 144 -12.11 8.73 -12.69
C ASP A 144 -10.73 9.09 -13.23
N TYR A 145 -9.83 8.10 -13.31
CA TYR A 145 -8.52 8.29 -13.93
C TYR A 145 -8.66 8.68 -15.41
N LEU A 146 -9.51 7.97 -16.17
CA LEU A 146 -9.71 8.26 -17.60
C LEU A 146 -10.28 9.68 -17.82
N GLN A 147 -11.23 10.11 -16.99
CA GLN A 147 -11.77 11.47 -17.01
C GLN A 147 -10.69 12.51 -16.67
N ALA A 148 -9.90 12.29 -15.62
CA ALA A 148 -8.79 13.17 -15.26
C ALA A 148 -7.73 13.24 -16.38
N ARG A 149 -7.42 12.10 -17.01
CA ARG A 149 -6.49 12.01 -18.14
C ARG A 149 -7.01 12.78 -19.34
N GLN A 150 -8.29 12.65 -19.68
CA GLN A 150 -8.91 13.41 -20.76
C GLN A 150 -8.81 14.93 -20.50
N LYS A 151 -9.07 15.37 -19.27
CA LYS A 151 -8.97 16.79 -18.88
C LYS A 151 -7.53 17.32 -18.87
N SER A 152 -6.54 16.44 -18.71
CA SER A 152 -5.13 16.85 -18.63
C SER A 152 -4.54 17.34 -19.96
N GLY A 153 -5.20 17.08 -21.09
CA GLY A 153 -4.70 17.43 -22.43
C GLY A 153 -3.59 16.49 -22.95
N PHE A 154 -3.07 15.57 -22.13
CA PHE A 154 -2.14 14.55 -22.59
C PHE A 154 -2.85 13.45 -23.40
N PRO A 155 -2.23 12.90 -24.46
CA PRO A 155 -2.81 11.81 -25.22
C PRO A 155 -3.21 10.63 -24.32
N LEU A 156 -4.39 10.07 -24.58
CA LEU A 156 -4.83 8.84 -23.95
C LEU A 156 -4.14 7.66 -24.64
N VAL A 157 -3.02 7.23 -24.08
CA VAL A 157 -2.33 6.00 -24.49
C VAL A 157 -2.60 4.95 -23.43
N GLN A 158 -3.37 3.92 -23.79
CA GLN A 158 -3.59 2.77 -22.92
C GLN A 158 -2.50 1.73 -23.16
N ALA A 159 -1.73 1.45 -22.12
CA ALA A 159 -0.69 0.43 -22.16
C ALA A 159 -1.31 -0.98 -22.15
N GLU A 160 -0.58 -1.94 -22.69
CA GLU A 160 -0.88 -3.36 -22.43
C GLU A 160 -0.70 -3.69 -20.95
N ASP A 161 -1.38 -4.74 -20.50
CA ASP A 161 -1.21 -5.25 -19.14
C ASP A 161 0.17 -5.93 -18.98
N ASP A 162 1.06 -5.25 -18.28
CA ASP A 162 2.44 -5.67 -18.01
C ASP A 162 2.58 -6.59 -16.79
N ARG A 163 1.47 -6.94 -16.13
CA ARG A 163 1.49 -7.80 -14.94
C ARG A 163 1.88 -9.23 -15.29
N THR A 164 2.46 -9.90 -14.29
CA THR A 164 2.84 -11.31 -14.40
C THR A 164 1.63 -12.19 -14.74
N LYS A 165 1.88 -13.35 -15.38
CA LYS A 165 0.82 -14.33 -15.68
C LYS A 165 0.06 -14.77 -14.42
N ASN A 166 0.76 -14.87 -13.28
CA ASN A 166 0.15 -15.26 -12.01
C ASN A 166 -0.78 -14.17 -11.47
N ALA A 167 -0.39 -12.89 -11.56
CA ALA A 167 -1.26 -11.78 -11.15
C ALA A 167 -2.54 -11.73 -11.99
N ARG A 168 -2.44 -11.90 -13.32
CA ARG A 168 -3.60 -11.98 -14.22
C ARG A 168 -4.51 -13.19 -13.93
N ARG A 169 -3.93 -14.34 -13.59
CA ARG A 169 -4.71 -15.52 -13.16
C ARG A 169 -5.43 -15.29 -11.83
N LEU A 170 -4.77 -14.63 -10.87
CA LEU A 170 -5.40 -14.27 -9.60
C LEU A 170 -6.58 -13.32 -9.81
N GLU A 171 -6.47 -12.37 -10.74
CA GLU A 171 -7.60 -11.54 -11.14
C GLU A 171 -8.74 -12.38 -11.74
N GLN A 172 -8.46 -13.29 -12.67
CA GLN A 172 -9.48 -14.17 -13.26
C GLN A 172 -10.18 -15.04 -12.21
N ILE A 173 -9.43 -15.56 -11.24
CA ILE A 173 -9.98 -16.32 -10.10
C ILE A 173 -10.88 -15.40 -9.27
N TYR A 174 -10.45 -14.18 -8.97
CA TYR A 174 -11.25 -13.21 -8.24
C TYR A 174 -12.54 -12.85 -8.99
N GLN A 175 -12.48 -12.63 -10.31
CA GLN A 175 -13.66 -12.33 -11.13
C GLN A 175 -14.63 -13.51 -11.22
N THR A 176 -14.12 -14.75 -11.25
CA THR A 176 -14.96 -15.96 -11.36
C THR A 176 -15.54 -16.40 -10.02
N PHE A 177 -14.74 -16.38 -8.96
CA PHE A 177 -15.05 -17.00 -7.66
C PHE A 177 -15.10 -15.99 -6.50
N GLY A 178 -15.01 -14.69 -6.80
CA GLY A 178 -15.02 -13.61 -5.82
C GLY A 178 -13.85 -13.66 -4.84
N GLU A 179 -14.06 -13.04 -3.69
CA GLU A 179 -13.08 -13.03 -2.59
C GLU A 179 -12.70 -14.44 -2.12
N TRP A 180 -13.65 -15.38 -2.10
CA TRP A 180 -13.40 -16.73 -1.60
C TRP A 180 -12.33 -17.44 -2.43
N GLY A 181 -12.45 -17.44 -3.76
CA GLY A 181 -11.45 -18.06 -4.63
C GLY A 181 -10.10 -17.35 -4.54
N TYR A 182 -10.11 -16.02 -4.48
CA TYR A 182 -8.89 -15.22 -4.36
C TYR A 182 -8.10 -15.53 -3.08
N PHE A 183 -8.73 -15.38 -1.91
CA PHE A 183 -8.05 -15.59 -0.63
C PHE A 183 -7.70 -17.06 -0.39
N THR A 184 -8.50 -18.02 -0.87
CA THR A 184 -8.15 -19.45 -0.79
C THR A 184 -6.90 -19.75 -1.62
N THR A 185 -6.83 -19.22 -2.84
CA THR A 185 -5.65 -19.39 -3.70
C THR A 185 -4.40 -18.78 -3.06
N LEU A 186 -4.50 -17.60 -2.46
CA LEU A 186 -3.38 -16.97 -1.78
C LEU A 186 -2.92 -17.74 -0.54
N ARG A 187 -3.85 -18.31 0.24
CA ARG A 187 -3.51 -19.19 1.36
C ARG A 187 -2.72 -20.41 0.90
N VAL A 188 -3.16 -21.06 -0.18
CA VAL A 188 -2.43 -22.19 -0.78
C VAL A 188 -1.04 -21.75 -1.24
N ILE A 189 -0.93 -20.63 -1.96
CA ILE A 189 0.37 -20.09 -2.40
C ILE A 189 1.29 -19.81 -1.21
N ASN A 190 0.78 -19.26 -0.11
CA ASN A 190 1.56 -18.96 1.08
C ASN A 190 1.99 -20.23 1.83
N LEU A 191 1.16 -21.28 1.88
CA LEU A 191 1.54 -22.58 2.42
C LEU A 191 2.64 -23.28 1.61
N LEU A 192 2.71 -23.02 0.31
CA LEU A 192 3.68 -23.63 -0.61
C LEU A 192 5.00 -22.86 -0.70
N LYS A 193 5.08 -21.64 -0.14
CA LYS A 193 6.33 -20.87 -0.09
C LYS A 193 7.10 -21.25 1.17
N PRO A 194 8.40 -21.61 1.08
CA PRO A 194 9.24 -21.73 2.27
C PRO A 194 9.28 -20.39 3.03
N GLU A 195 9.50 -20.43 4.35
CA GLU A 195 9.64 -19.23 5.18
C GLU A 195 10.59 -18.25 4.50
N ARG A 196 10.07 -17.06 4.15
CA ARG A 196 10.87 -15.99 3.57
C ARG A 196 11.73 -15.39 4.68
N THR A 197 12.89 -15.98 4.92
CA THR A 197 13.94 -15.33 5.70
C THR A 197 14.61 -14.28 4.81
N TYR A 198 14.73 -13.04 5.29
CA TYR A 198 15.75 -12.16 4.75
C TYR A 198 17.09 -12.80 5.10
N SER A 199 17.82 -13.25 4.09
CA SER A 199 19.24 -13.55 4.26
C SER A 199 19.91 -12.26 4.76
N SER A 200 20.58 -12.39 5.91
CA SER A 200 21.34 -11.33 6.56
C SER A 200 22.53 -10.84 5.73
#